data_AF-A0A767RR27-F1
#
_entry.id   AF-A0A767RR27-F1
#
_cell.length_a   1.000
_cell.length_b   1.000
_cell.length_c   1.000
_cell.angle_alpha   90.00
_cell.angle_beta   90.00
_cell.angle_gamma   90.00
#
_symmetry.space_group_name_H-M   'P 1'
#
loop_
_entity.id
_entity.type
_entity.pdbx_description
1 polymer ?
#
loop_
_entity_poly.entity_id
_entity_poly.type
_entity_poly.pdbx_seq_one_letter_code
_entity_poly.pdbx_strand_id
1 'polypeptide(L)'
;NGQVKPERRKAERIDYESFLNAYNTEVGDRLPHAVSVNEKRKRRLKKIIPQLKTPNVDGFRAYIRAFVHQAKPFYFGDNDTGWTADFDYLLREDSLTGVREGKFADRGIA
;
A
#
# COMPACT_ATOMS: atom_id res chain seq x y z
N ASN A 1 -17.33 34.03 31.94
CA ASN A 1 -17.73 32.93 31.03
C ASN A 1 -16.88 32.96 29.78
N GLY A 2 -15.81 32.16 29.77
CA GLY A 2 -14.86 32.08 28.65
C GLY A 2 -15.45 31.25 27.51
N GLN A 3 -15.62 31.89 26.35
CA GLN A 3 -16.04 31.24 25.12
C GLN A 3 -14.94 30.31 24.63
N VAL A 4 -15.16 29.00 24.72
CA VAL A 4 -14.33 27.99 24.05
C VAL A 4 -14.54 28.08 22.55
N LYS A 5 -13.55 28.62 21.85
CA LYS A 5 -13.49 28.72 20.39
C LYS A 5 -13.32 27.29 19.85
N PRO A 6 -14.12 26.82 18.88
CA PRO A 6 -13.99 25.47 18.37
C PRO A 6 -12.61 25.31 17.73
N GLU A 7 -11.85 24.34 18.23
CA GLU A 7 -10.54 23.98 17.70
C GLU A 7 -10.72 23.63 16.22
N ARG A 8 -10.09 24.40 15.33
CA ARG A 8 -10.10 24.11 13.89
C ARG A 8 -9.58 22.69 13.74
N ARG A 9 -10.43 21.76 13.28
CA ARG A 9 -9.99 20.39 12.90
C ARG A 9 -8.72 20.55 12.07
N LYS A 10 -7.57 20.21 12.64
CA LYS A 10 -6.33 20.12 11.88
C LYS A 10 -6.66 19.16 10.75
N ALA A 11 -6.59 19.62 9.51
CA ALA A 11 -6.67 18.71 8.37
C ALA A 11 -5.62 17.63 8.65
N GLU A 12 -6.06 16.40 8.90
CA GLU A 12 -5.16 15.31 9.26
C GLU A 12 -4.14 15.19 8.13
N ARG A 13 -2.93 15.66 8.41
CA ARG A 13 -1.88 15.70 7.42
C ARG A 13 -1.40 14.26 7.30
N ILE A 14 -1.86 13.57 6.26
CA ILE A 14 -1.48 12.19 5.98
C ILE A 14 0.05 12.11 5.97
N ASP A 15 0.61 11.26 6.82
CA ASP A 15 2.05 11.05 6.92
C ASP A 15 2.51 10.05 5.85
N TYR A 16 2.73 10.54 4.63
CA TYR A 16 3.06 9.68 3.49
C TYR A 16 4.37 8.89 3.68
N GLU A 17 5.32 9.42 4.44
CA GLU A 17 6.60 8.77 4.70
C GLU A 17 6.41 7.50 5.54
N SER A 18 5.47 7.48 6.50
CA SER A 18 5.11 6.25 7.22
C SER A 18 4.57 5.17 6.27
N PHE A 19 3.82 5.52 5.23
CA PHE A 19 3.34 4.55 4.23
C PHE A 19 4.49 4.01 3.35
N LEU A 20 5.43 4.88 2.97
CA LEU A 20 6.63 4.48 2.23
C LEU A 20 7.48 3.50 3.04
N ASN A 21 7.74 3.84 4.32
CA ASN A 21 8.50 3.01 5.23
C ASN A 21 7.79 1.67 5.50
N ALA A 22 6.47 1.70 5.70
CA ALA A 22 5.66 0.49 5.85
C ALA A 22 5.79 -0.42 4.62
N TYR A 23 5.73 0.13 3.40
CA TYR A 23 5.96 -0.64 2.18
C TYR A 23 7.37 -1.28 2.19
N ASN A 24 8.44 -0.49 2.34
CA ASN A 24 9.82 -1.02 2.30
C ASN A 24 10.06 -2.08 3.38
N THR A 25 9.47 -1.90 4.57
CA THR A 25 9.58 -2.86 5.67
C THR A 25 8.88 -4.18 5.35
N GLU A 26 7.65 -4.14 4.83
CA GLU A 26 6.85 -5.35 4.60
C GLU A 26 7.32 -6.15 3.39
N VAL A 27 7.82 -5.48 2.35
CA VAL A 27 8.32 -6.18 1.17
C VAL A 27 9.70 -6.79 1.38
N GLY A 28 10.48 -6.27 2.34
CA GLY A 28 11.85 -6.70 2.59
C GLY A 28 12.67 -6.67 1.30
N ASP A 29 13.45 -7.72 1.05
CA ASP A 29 14.28 -7.83 -0.16
C ASP A 29 13.54 -8.41 -1.37
N ARG A 30 12.22 -8.66 -1.26
CA ARG A 30 11.45 -9.31 -2.33
C ARG A 30 11.03 -8.36 -3.45
N LEU A 31 10.86 -7.07 -3.15
CA LEU A 31 10.45 -6.05 -4.12
C LEU A 31 11.37 -4.82 -4.01
N PRO A 32 11.54 -4.07 -5.10
CA PRO A 32 12.33 -2.85 -5.09
C PRO A 32 11.79 -1.82 -4.08
N HIS A 33 12.70 -1.28 -3.27
CA HIS A 33 12.36 -0.25 -2.29
C HIS A 33 12.07 1.08 -2.97
N ALA A 34 11.09 1.79 -2.43
CA ALA A 34 10.76 3.12 -2.88
C ALA A 34 11.52 4.16 -2.05
N VAL A 35 12.14 5.12 -2.74
CA VAL A 35 13.02 6.15 -2.13
C VAL A 35 12.24 7.39 -1.68
N SER A 36 11.11 7.71 -2.31
CA SER A 36 10.38 8.94 -2.02
C SER A 36 8.90 8.87 -2.44
N VAL A 37 8.04 9.63 -1.75
CA VAL A 37 6.64 9.83 -2.15
C VAL A 37 6.46 11.15 -2.91
N ASN A 38 6.54 11.09 -4.23
CA ASN A 38 6.23 12.22 -5.11
C ASN A 38 4.72 12.53 -5.17
N GLU A 39 4.34 13.65 -5.79
CA GLU A 39 2.93 14.09 -5.91
C GLU A 39 2.01 13.04 -6.56
N LYS A 40 2.50 12.27 -7.54
CA LYS A 40 1.76 11.18 -8.17
C LYS A 40 1.45 10.08 -7.14
N ARG A 41 2.45 9.65 -6.37
CA ARG A 41 2.31 8.63 -5.31
C ARG A 41 1.40 9.13 -4.18
N LYS A 42 1.50 10.41 -3.79
CA LYS A 42 0.58 11.03 -2.80
C LYS A 42 -0.86 10.98 -3.29
N ARG A 43 -1.13 11.35 -4.54
CA ARG A 43 -2.48 11.28 -5.13
C ARG A 43 -3.04 9.86 -5.11
N ARG A 44 -2.21 8.85 -5.38
CA ARG A 44 -2.62 7.45 -5.31
C ARG A 44 -2.85 6.99 -3.88
N LEU A 45 -1.93 7.27 -2.95
CA LEU A 45 -2.12 6.98 -1.53
C LEU A 45 -3.43 7.57 -1.00
N LYS A 46 -3.74 8.83 -1.33
CA LYS A 46 -5.03 9.45 -0.98
C LYS A 46 -6.25 8.68 -1.48
N LYS A 47 -6.15 7.95 -2.60
CA LYS A 47 -7.23 7.10 -3.12
C LYS A 47 -7.27 5.74 -2.44
N ILE A 48 -6.11 5.13 -2.19
CA ILE A 48 -5.99 3.77 -1.64
C ILE A 48 -6.31 3.75 -0.14
N ILE A 49 -5.79 4.72 0.63
CA ILE A 49 -5.95 4.81 2.09
C ILE A 49 -7.41 4.69 2.54
N PRO A 50 -8.37 5.51 2.04
CA PRO A 50 -9.76 5.41 2.48
C PRO A 50 -10.44 4.10 2.08
N GLN A 51 -9.90 3.39 1.08
CA GLN A 51 -10.43 2.11 0.67
C GLN A 51 -9.97 1.00 1.61
N LEU A 52 -8.79 1.10 2.24
CA LEU A 52 -8.25 0.09 3.15
C LEU A 52 -9.26 -0.29 4.25
N LYS A 53 -9.20 -1.54 4.72
CA LYS A 53 -10.03 -2.00 5.85
C LYS A 53 -9.83 -1.11 7.09
N THR A 54 -8.59 -0.68 7.30
CA THR A 54 -8.25 0.34 8.29
C THR A 54 -7.55 1.48 7.54
N PRO A 55 -8.13 2.69 7.48
CA PRO A 55 -7.62 3.79 6.65
C PRO A 55 -6.42 4.49 7.31
N ASN A 56 -5.39 3.73 7.68
CA ASN A 56 -4.17 4.20 8.33
C ASN A 56 -2.95 3.36 7.88
N VAL A 57 -1.79 3.64 8.45
CA VAL A 57 -0.54 2.95 8.12
C VAL A 57 -0.60 1.45 8.43
N ASP A 58 -1.24 1.03 9.52
CA ASP A 58 -1.40 -0.38 9.88
C ASP A 58 -2.24 -1.15 8.86
N GLY A 59 -3.33 -0.54 8.37
CA GLY A 59 -4.14 -1.16 7.31
C GLY A 59 -3.38 -1.27 6.01
N PHE A 60 -2.49 -0.32 5.71
CA PHE A 60 -1.62 -0.40 4.55
C PHE A 60 -0.57 -1.49 4.73
N ARG A 61 0.05 -1.58 5.91
CA ARG A 61 0.99 -2.65 6.29
C ARG A 61 0.34 -4.03 6.09
N ALA A 62 -0.88 -4.22 6.58
CA ALA A 62 -1.64 -5.45 6.40
C ALA A 62 -1.92 -5.75 4.91
N TYR A 63 -2.23 -4.74 4.11
CA TYR A 63 -2.42 -4.90 2.66
C TYR A 63 -1.14 -5.34 1.95
N ILE A 64 -0.01 -4.69 2.21
CA ILE A 64 1.29 -5.07 1.61
C ILE A 64 1.68 -6.48 2.05
N ARG A 65 1.54 -6.78 3.34
CA ARG A 65 1.79 -8.13 3.87
C ARG A 65 0.92 -9.17 3.17
N ALA A 66 -0.38 -8.92 3.03
CA ALA A 66 -1.28 -9.83 2.33
C ALA A 66 -0.81 -10.08 0.88
N PHE A 67 -0.46 -9.02 0.14
CA PHE A 67 0.13 -9.14 -1.20
C PHE A 67 1.39 -10.02 -1.20
N VAL A 68 2.36 -9.72 -0.33
CA VAL A 68 3.64 -10.42 -0.28
C VAL A 68 3.47 -11.91 0.06
N HIS A 69 2.49 -12.25 0.88
CA HIS A 69 2.19 -13.63 1.26
C HIS A 69 1.43 -14.41 0.18
N GLN A 70 0.54 -13.75 -0.56
CA GLN A 70 -0.29 -14.44 -1.55
C GLN A 70 0.33 -14.45 -2.96
N ALA A 71 1.10 -13.42 -3.32
CA ALA A 71 1.52 -13.21 -4.71
C ALA A 71 2.43 -14.34 -5.22
N LYS A 72 2.26 -14.68 -6.50
CA LYS A 72 3.11 -15.66 -7.20
C LYS A 72 4.53 -15.12 -7.42
N PRO A 73 5.55 -16.01 -7.61
CA PRO A 73 6.93 -15.63 -7.94
C PRO A 73 7.04 -14.59 -9.07
N PHE A 74 6.16 -14.69 -10.08
CA PHE A 74 6.07 -13.71 -11.18
C PHE A 74 6.05 -12.25 -10.72
N TYR A 75 5.35 -11.93 -9.63
CA TYR A 75 5.25 -10.57 -9.09
C TYR A 75 6.53 -10.08 -8.41
N PHE A 76 7.45 -10.99 -8.09
CA PHE A 76 8.72 -10.71 -7.44
C PHE A 76 9.90 -10.75 -8.43
N GLY A 77 9.64 -10.80 -9.74
CA GLY A 77 10.68 -10.82 -10.76
C GLY A 77 11.09 -12.20 -11.24
N ASP A 78 10.42 -13.27 -10.79
CA ASP A 78 10.63 -14.63 -11.29
C ASP A 78 9.90 -14.81 -12.64
N ASN A 79 10.43 -14.14 -13.67
CA ASN A 79 9.95 -14.20 -15.06
C ASN A 79 11.03 -13.75 -16.06
N ASP A 80 10.89 -14.15 -17.32
CA ASP A 80 11.84 -13.84 -18.40
C ASP A 80 11.80 -12.38 -18.88
N THR A 81 10.86 -11.57 -18.38
CA THR A 81 10.67 -10.19 -18.83
C THR A 81 11.41 -9.16 -17.96
N GLY A 82 11.94 -9.60 -16.81
CA GLY A 82 12.54 -8.71 -15.80
C GLY A 82 11.52 -7.80 -15.12
N TRP A 83 10.23 -8.06 -15.29
CA TRP A 83 9.17 -7.27 -14.66
C TRP A 83 9.00 -7.67 -13.21
N THR A 84 8.87 -6.70 -12.31
CA THR A 84 8.57 -6.94 -10.89
C THR A 84 7.53 -5.94 -10.42
N ALA A 85 6.73 -6.30 -9.42
CA ALA A 85 5.82 -5.38 -8.79
C ALA A 85 6.63 -4.29 -8.06
N ASP A 86 6.28 -3.04 -8.25
CA ASP A 86 6.90 -1.92 -7.56
C ASP A 86 5.88 -1.19 -6.68
N PHE A 87 6.34 -0.20 -5.93
CA PHE A 87 5.47 0.63 -5.11
C PHE A 87 4.31 1.25 -5.91
N ASP A 88 4.55 1.73 -7.14
CA ASP A 88 3.51 2.30 -8.01
C ASP A 88 2.46 1.26 -8.41
N TYR A 89 2.85 -0.01 -8.57
CA TYR A 89 1.94 -1.13 -8.81
C TYR A 89 1.01 -1.36 -7.60
N LEU A 90 1.54 -1.39 -6.38
CA LEU A 90 0.73 -1.62 -5.17
C LEU A 90 -0.14 -0.42 -4.79
N LEU A 91 0.16 0.77 -5.31
CA LEU A 91 -0.69 1.96 -5.17
C LEU A 91 -1.86 2.01 -6.17
N ARG A 92 -2.13 0.94 -6.92
CA ARG A 92 -3.29 0.86 -7.83
C ARG A 92 -4.51 0.30 -7.12
N GLU A 93 -5.67 0.83 -7.48
CA GLU A 93 -6.97 0.37 -6.96
C GLU A 93 -7.21 -1.09 -7.39
N ASP A 94 -6.81 -1.46 -8.61
CA ASP A 94 -6.83 -2.84 -9.10
C ASP A 94 -5.99 -3.81 -8.25
N SER A 95 -4.83 -3.36 -7.75
CA SER A 95 -3.98 -4.17 -6.88
C SER A 95 -4.61 -4.35 -5.50
N LEU A 96 -5.24 -3.30 -4.97
CA LEU A 96 -5.99 -3.39 -3.73
C LEU A 96 -7.15 -4.40 -3.85
N THR A 97 -7.94 -4.29 -4.91
CA THR A 97 -9.04 -5.22 -5.19
C THR A 97 -8.52 -6.64 -5.43
N GLY A 98 -7.45 -6.80 -6.20
CA GLY A 98 -6.85 -8.11 -6.46
C GLY A 98 -6.33 -8.81 -5.20
N VAL A 99 -5.82 -8.07 -4.20
CA VAL A 99 -5.46 -8.64 -2.90
C VAL A 99 -6.70 -9.17 -2.17
N ARG A 100 -7.78 -8.37 -2.13
CA ARG A 100 -9.05 -8.75 -1.46
C ARG A 100 -9.70 -9.97 -2.09
N GLU A 101 -9.65 -10.07 -3.41
CA GLU A 101 -10.25 -11.17 -4.16
C GLU A 101 -9.34 -12.41 -4.22
N GLY A 102 -8.13 -12.34 -3.64
CA GLY A 102 -7.15 -13.41 -3.75
C GLY A 102 -6.66 -13.64 -5.18
N LYS A 103 -6.77 -12.66 -6.08
CA LYS A 103 -6.36 -12.75 -7.49
C LYS A 103 -4.89 -13.12 -7.66
N PHE A 104 -4.05 -12.65 -6.74
CA PHE A 104 -2.61 -12.92 -6.75
C PHE A 104 -2.23 -14.22 -6.06
N ALA A 105 -3.15 -14.78 -5.25
CA ALA A 105 -2.93 -16.07 -4.61
C ALA A 105 -2.71 -17.13 -5.69
N ASP A 106 -1.71 -17.98 -5.49
CA ASP A 106 -1.73 -19.27 -6.13
C ASP A 106 -3.00 -19.98 -5.65
N ARG A 107 -4.03 -20.07 -6.50
CA ARG A 107 -5.15 -21.00 -6.28
C ARG A 107 -4.59 -22.42 -6.38
N GLY A 108 -3.83 -22.82 -5.38
CA GLY A 108 -3.71 -24.21 -5.00
C GLY A 108 -5.12 -24.65 -4.69
N ILE A 109 -5.66 -25.44 -5.61
CA ILE A 109 -6.83 -26.29 -5.42
C ILE A 109 -6.81 -26.82 -3.98
N ALA A 110 -7.87 -26.53 -3.22
CA ALA A 110 -8.17 -27.27 -2.00
C ALA A 110 -8.51 -28.72 -2.36
#